data_AF-A0A314Z6R6-F1
#
_entry.id   AF-A0A314Z6R6-F1
#
_cell.length_a   1.000
_cell.length_b   1.000
_cell.length_c   1.000
_cell.angle_alpha   90.00
_cell.angle_beta   90.00
_cell.angle_gamma   90.00
#
_symmetry.space_group_name_H-M   'P 1'
#
loop_
_entity.id
_entity.type
_entity.pdbx_description
1 polymer ?
#
loop_
_entity_poly.entity_id
_entity_poly.type
_entity_poly.pdbx_seq_one_letter_code
_entity_poly.pdbx_strand_id
1 'polypeptide(L)' 'MDRSGGHKSIIEFATYFSEVISDGVLWEHTDHIPALSELIKLAFVLEFNEEAVDFLMKSKNLQIFIEDEEFLNSAFPSST' A
#
# COMPACT_ATOMS: atom_id res chain seq x y z
N MET A 1 16.83 -5.62 -3.23
CA MET A 1 16.36 -7.02 -3.41
C MET A 1 17.05 -7.62 -4.60
N ASP A 2 17.48 -8.86 -4.49
CA ASP A 2 17.97 -9.58 -5.66
C ASP A 2 16.79 -9.86 -6.61
N ARG A 3 16.75 -9.14 -7.73
CA ARG A 3 15.75 -9.30 -8.79
C ARG A 3 16.15 -10.37 -9.80
N SER A 4 17.19 -11.15 -9.52
CA SER A 4 17.71 -12.21 -10.42
C SER A 4 16.66 -13.26 -10.81
N GLY A 5 15.64 -13.48 -9.99
CA GLY A 5 14.49 -14.36 -10.28
C GLY A 5 13.45 -13.79 -11.25
N GLY A 6 13.63 -12.55 -11.71
CA GLY A 6 12.73 -11.88 -12.66
C GLY A 6 11.38 -11.48 -12.07
N HIS A 7 10.39 -11.29 -12.94
CA HIS A 7 9.05 -10.83 -12.53
C HIS A 7 8.34 -11.80 -11.58
N LYS A 8 8.56 -13.12 -11.75
CA LYS A 8 7.95 -14.13 -10.89
C LYS A 8 8.36 -13.95 -9.43
N SER A 9 9.66 -13.82 -9.16
CA SER A 9 10.16 -13.68 -7.78
C SER A 9 9.70 -12.38 -7.13
N ILE A 10 9.55 -11.31 -7.92
CA ILE A 10 9.00 -10.02 -7.46
C ILE A 10 7.55 -10.20 -7.02
N ILE A 11 6.72 -10.86 -7.83
CA ILE A 11 5.30 -11.06 -7.52
C ILE A 11 5.13 -12.00 -6.31
N GLU A 12 5.89 -13.09 -6.23
CA GLU A 12 5.87 -13.99 -5.07
C GLU A 12 6.24 -13.25 -3.80
N PHE A 13 7.35 -12.50 -3.81
CA PHE A 13 7.76 -11.71 -2.67
C PHE A 13 6.69 -10.68 -2.29
N ALA A 14 6.18 -9.91 -3.25
CA ALA A 14 5.18 -8.88 -3.01
C ALA A 14 3.90 -9.45 -2.38
N THR A 15 3.52 -10.66 -2.78
CA THR A 15 2.33 -11.37 -2.26
C THR A 15 2.53 -11.73 -0.79
N TYR A 16 3.60 -12.46 -0.44
CA TYR A 16 3.82 -12.85 0.97
C TYR A 16 4.11 -11.64 1.86
N PHE A 17 4.85 -10.65 1.33
CA PHE A 17 5.13 -9.42 2.05
C PHE A 17 3.84 -8.67 2.39
N SER A 18 2.92 -8.53 1.42
CA SER A 18 1.69 -7.79 1.66
C SER A 18 0.74 -8.49 2.61
N GLU A 19 0.66 -9.83 2.57
CA GLU A 19 -0.11 -10.64 3.52
C GLU A 19 0.37 -10.43 4.96
N VAL A 20 1.68 -10.59 5.21
CA VAL A 20 2.25 -10.46 6.57
C VAL A 20 2.03 -9.07 7.16
N ILE A 21 2.21 -8.02 6.35
CA ILE A 21 1.98 -6.65 6.82
C ILE A 21 0.49 -6.43 7.10
N SER A 22 -0.38 -6.90 6.23
CA SER A 22 -1.83 -6.70 6.39
C SER A 22 -2.38 -7.46 7.60
N ASP A 23 -1.93 -8.70 7.81
CA ASP A 23 -2.26 -9.48 9.00
C ASP A 23 -1.81 -8.77 10.28
N GLY A 24 -0.59 -8.23 10.29
CA GLY A 24 -0.05 -7.54 11.46
C GLY A 24 -0.76 -6.21 11.77
N VAL A 25 -1.12 -5.44 10.73
CA VAL A 25 -1.76 -4.12 10.88
C VAL A 25 -3.25 -4.26 11.21
N LEU A 26 -3.93 -5.24 10.62
CA LEU A 26 -5.39 -5.40 10.68
C LEU A 26 -5.82 -6.66 11.45
N TRP A 27 -5.02 -7.10 12.42
CA TRP A 27 -5.29 -8.34 13.17
C TRP A 27 -6.66 -8.33 13.89
N GLU A 28 -7.20 -7.16 14.24
CA GLU A 28 -8.56 -6.99 14.82
C GLU A 28 -9.66 -6.79 13.75
N HIS A 29 -9.28 -6.53 12.50
CA HIS A 29 -10.16 -6.18 11.38
C HIS A 29 -9.90 -7.09 10.18
N THR A 30 -10.03 -8.40 10.41
CA THR A 30 -9.57 -9.42 9.46
C THR A 30 -10.27 -9.40 8.11
N ASP A 31 -11.48 -8.83 8.06
CA ASP A 31 -12.26 -8.64 6.84
C ASP A 31 -11.60 -7.65 5.85
N HIS A 32 -10.73 -6.77 6.34
CA HIS A 32 -10.00 -5.79 5.52
C HIS A 32 -8.61 -6.27 5.07
N ILE A 33 -8.09 -7.36 5.63
CA ILE A 33 -6.77 -7.92 5.30
C ILE A 33 -6.59 -8.17 3.79
N PRO A 34 -7.54 -8.80 3.06
CA PRO A 34 -7.38 -9.04 1.63
C PRO A 34 -7.25 -7.75 0.82
N ALA A 35 -8.03 -6.72 1.19
CA ALA A 35 -8.02 -5.44 0.48
C ALA A 35 -6.68 -4.71 0.66
N LEU A 36 -6.16 -4.66 1.89
CA LEU A 36 -4.87 -4.04 2.17
C LEU A 36 -3.71 -4.83 1.52
N SER A 37 -3.78 -6.16 1.54
CA SER A 37 -2.77 -7.03 0.92
C SER A 37 -2.65 -6.77 -0.58
N GLU A 38 -3.78 -6.61 -1.28
CA GLU A 38 -3.77 -6.30 -2.71
C GLU A 38 -3.22 -4.90 -3.00
N LEU A 39 -3.51 -3.91 -2.16
CA LEU A 39 -2.99 -2.54 -2.32
C LEU A 39 -1.47 -2.49 -2.14
N ILE A 40 -0.94 -3.11 -1.07
CA ILE A 40 0.50 -3.15 -0.81
C ILE A 40 1.23 -3.92 -1.91
N LYS A 41 0.70 -5.07 -2.34
CA LYS A 41 1.28 -5.85 -3.45
C LYS A 41 1.37 -5.03 -4.73
N LEU A 42 0.30 -4.30 -5.06
CA LEU A 42 0.24 -3.48 -6.27
C LEU A 42 1.20 -2.29 -6.19
N ALA A 43 1.28 -1.61 -5.06
CA ALA A 43 2.26 -0.54 -4.83
C ALA A 43 3.70 -1.07 -4.96
N PHE A 44 3.97 -2.27 -4.43
CA PHE A 44 5.27 -2.91 -4.54
C PHE A 44 5.65 -3.24 -5.99
N VAL A 45 4.71 -3.77 -6.78
CA VAL A 45 4.91 -4.06 -8.21
C VAL A 45 5.16 -2.77 -9.01
N LEU A 46 4.55 -1.66 -8.61
CA LEU A 46 4.78 -0.33 -9.18
C LEU A 46 6.06 0.35 -8.66
N GLU A 47 6.87 -0.36 -7.87
CA GLU A 47 8.08 0.17 -7.23
C GLU A 47 7.83 1.42 -6.39
N PHE A 48 6.61 1.56 -5.83
CA PHE A 48 6.16 2.76 -5.12
C PHE A 48 6.37 4.05 -5.92
N ASN A 49 6.30 3.97 -7.26
CA ASN A 49 6.35 5.14 -8.10
C ASN A 49 5.13 6.03 -7.79
N GLU A 50 5.40 7.24 -7.32
CA GLU A 50 4.39 8.17 -6.81
C GLU A 50 3.30 8.47 -7.85
N GLU A 51 3.68 8.79 -9.09
CA GLU A 51 2.73 9.10 -10.17
C GLU A 51 1.83 7.90 -10.52
N ALA A 52 2.41 6.70 -10.59
CA ALA A 52 1.66 5.48 -10.89
C ALA A 52 0.72 5.09 -9.74
N VAL A 53 1.16 5.27 -8.50
CA VAL A 53 0.36 5.02 -7.29
C VAL A 53 -0.77 6.04 -7.20
N ASP A 54 -0.52 7.32 -7.45
CA ASP A 54 -1.52 8.38 -7.45
C ASP A 54 -2.61 8.14 -8.51
N PHE A 55 -2.21 7.80 -9.74
CA PHE A 55 -3.16 7.42 -10.79
C PHE A 55 -4.05 6.24 -10.36
N LEU A 56 -3.45 5.21 -9.77
CA LEU A 56 -4.17 4.03 -9.31
C LEU A 56 -5.15 4.37 -8.18
N MET A 57 -4.72 5.16 -7.19
CA MET A 57 -5.56 5.61 -6.09
C MET A 57 -6.78 6.35 -6.63
N LYS A 58 -6.58 7.28 -7.56
CA LYS A 58 -7.66 7.97 -8.27
C LYS A 58 -8.59 7.00 -9.01
N SER A 59 -8.04 6.02 -9.73
CA SER A 59 -8.84 5.04 -10.49
C SER A 59 -9.72 4.15 -9.60
N LYS A 60 -9.32 3.94 -8.33
CA LYS A 60 -10.03 3.13 -7.34
C LYS A 60 -10.90 3.95 -6.40
N ASN A 61 -11.04 5.27 -6.61
CA ASN A 61 -11.68 6.20 -5.67
C ASN A 61 -11.06 6.13 -4.26
N LEU A 62 -9.74 5.94 -4.20
CA LEU A 62 -8.92 5.93 -2.98
C LEU A 62 -8.02 7.18 -2.91
N GLN A 63 -8.26 8.19 -3.74
CA GLN A 63 -7.51 9.44 -3.64
C GLN A 63 -7.69 10.05 -2.24
N ILE A 64 -6.62 10.66 -1.74
CA ILE A 64 -6.68 11.45 -0.51
C ILE A 64 -7.40 12.75 -0.88
N PHE A 65 -8.56 13.00 -0.26
CA PHE A 65 -9.23 14.28 -0.42
C PHE A 65 -8.60 15.32 0.51
N ILE A 66 -8.89 16.60 0.25
CA ILE A 66 -8.33 17.69 1.05
C ILE A 66 -8.71 17.55 2.53
N GLU A 67 -9.90 17.04 2.82
CA GLU A 67 -10.38 16.75 4.17
C GLU A 67 -9.53 15.67 4.85
N ASP A 68 -9.09 14.65 4.10
CA ASP A 68 -8.21 13.60 4.60
C ASP A 68 -6.79 14.15 4.86
N GLU A 69 -6.28 15.02 3.99
CA GLU A 69 -4.99 15.70 4.20
C GLU A 69 -5.02 16.58 5.45
N GLU A 70 -6.07 17.38 5.63
CA GLU A 70 -6.25 18.23 6.82
C GLU A 70 -6.34 17.39 8.10
N PHE A 71 -7.09 16.28 8.06
CA PHE A 71 -7.17 15.33 9.16
C PHE A 71 -5.81 14.72 9.49
N LEU A 72 -5.08 14.23 8.50
CA LEU A 72 -3.76 13.60 8.69
C LEU A 72 -2.73 14.60 9.22
N ASN A 73 -2.69 15.82 8.69
CA ASN A 73 -1.79 16.88 9.16
C ASN A 73 -2.09 17.31 10.61
N SER A 74 -3.38 17.28 11.01
CA SER A 74 -3.81 17.54 12.38
C SER A 74 -3.46 16.39 13.34
N ALA A 75 -3.66 15.14 12.92
CA ALA A 75 -3.41 13.95 13.73
C ALA A 75 -1.92 13.63 13.88
N PHE A 76 -1.13 13.91 12.84
CA PHE A 76 0.30 13.64 12.76
C PHE A 76 1.08 14.92 12.42
N PRO A 77 1.12 15.91 13.33
CA PRO A 77 1.86 17.14 13.10
C PRO A 77 3.34 16.81 12.89
N SER A 78 3.94 17.40 11.86
CA SER A 78 5.36 17.22 11.57
C SER A 78 6.19 17.67 12.78
N SER A 79 6.89 16.71 13.39
CA SER A 79 7.86 17.02 14.45
C SER A 79 8.97 17.85 13.81
N THR A 80 9.09 19.09 14.25
CA THR A 80 10.04 20.08 13.76
C THR A 80 11.46 19.73 14.19
#